data_AF-A0A9D5P7I7-F1
#
_entry.id   AF-A0A9D5P7I7-F1
#
_cell.length_a   1.000
_cell.length_b   1.000
_cell.length_c   1.000
_cell.angle_alpha   90.00
_cell.angle_beta   90.00
_cell.angle_gamma   90.00
#
_symmetry.space_group_name_H-M   'P 1'
#
loop_
_entity.id
_entity.type
_entity.pdbx_description
1 polymer ?
#
loop_
_entity_poly.entity_id
_entity_poly.type
_entity_poly.pdbx_seq_one_letter_code
_entity_poly.pdbx_strand_id
1 'polypeptide(L)'
;MEIVNWIKNNKFFTFVIIAVFLMPVIFTSFGIESILFFNFDFTETGQIGDTIGGITTPLLTAIAAVYAYKTYSVQQEELSLQRDEMKNQTSEFEKENETIKLEVFENRLFKMIDQQQKLTDAVIKERSFENRYLDLCEIYNYFTNRFKNNSDFIITFRSVSPNISRLVYDIYYYGIDSLKKRFPNNSQGNDYDDQVHQIYCISKKLVSKGMPLLSNYFMTSRNETLGVYYRNLFLCINYIDKSSNLTDAQKQEYVNIVCCQLSDYARLMLYYYTLSSEGKLWLEDNYLEKYKILSACTDKIEFVIKF
;
A
#
# COMPACT_ATOMS: atom_id res chain seq x y z
N MET A 1 8.32 44.18 -21.75
CA MET A 1 7.39 45.22 -21.25
C MET A 1 7.93 45.97 -20.03
N GLU A 2 8.68 45.32 -19.14
CA GLU A 2 9.18 45.96 -17.90
C GLU A 2 10.16 47.11 -18.14
N ILE A 3 11.07 46.99 -19.12
CA ILE A 3 12.04 48.05 -19.46
C ILE A 3 11.33 49.33 -19.95
N VAL A 4 10.29 49.19 -20.77
CA VAL A 4 9.51 50.34 -21.29
C VAL A 4 8.73 51.04 -20.19
N ASN A 5 8.19 50.27 -19.24
CA ASN A 5 7.50 50.82 -18.07
C ASN A 5 8.47 51.50 -17.09
N TRP A 6 9.66 50.93 -16.89
CA TRP A 6 10.71 51.55 -16.08
C TRP A 6 11.18 52.88 -16.66
N ILE A 7 11.39 52.95 -17.98
CA ILE A 7 11.76 54.17 -18.71
C ILE A 7 10.70 55.27 -18.55
N LYS A 8 9.40 54.91 -18.60
CA LYS A 8 8.30 55.87 -18.41
C LYS A 8 8.23 56.42 -16.99
N ASN A 9 8.55 55.61 -15.98
CA ASN A 9 8.49 56.03 -14.59
C ASN A 9 9.75 56.78 -14.12
N ASN A 10 10.90 56.56 -14.77
CA ASN A 10 12.19 57.14 -14.36
C ASN A 10 12.77 58.11 -15.40
N LYS A 11 11.93 58.98 -16.00
CA LYS A 11 12.30 59.91 -17.10
C LYS A 11 13.56 60.74 -16.83
N PHE A 12 13.80 61.13 -15.58
CA PHE A 12 15.00 61.88 -15.18
C PHE A 12 16.27 61.04 -15.33
N PHE A 13 16.25 59.79 -14.85
CA PHE A 13 17.39 58.88 -14.97
C PHE A 13 17.66 58.50 -16.43
N THR A 14 16.62 58.26 -17.23
CA THR A 14 16.79 57.98 -18.66
C THR A 14 17.40 59.17 -19.41
N PHE A 15 16.99 60.40 -19.08
CA PHE A 15 17.59 61.61 -19.62
C PHE A 15 19.07 61.73 -19.24
N VAL A 16 19.43 61.49 -17.97
CA VAL A 16 20.83 61.53 -17.50
C VAL A 16 21.68 60.47 -18.22
N ILE A 17 21.18 59.24 -18.40
CA ILE A 17 21.91 58.18 -19.11
C ILE A 17 22.13 58.58 -20.58
N ILE A 18 21.09 59.05 -21.27
CA ILE A 18 21.20 59.51 -22.67
C ILE A 18 22.18 60.69 -22.78
N ALA A 19 22.15 61.63 -21.84
CA ALA A 19 23.06 62.77 -21.80
C ALA A 19 24.51 62.34 -21.56
N VAL A 20 24.76 61.37 -20.68
CA VAL A 20 26.11 60.84 -20.41
C VAL A 20 26.70 60.12 -21.62
N PHE A 21 25.88 59.39 -22.41
CA PHE A 21 26.34 58.72 -23.62
C PHE A 21 26.49 59.67 -24.83
N LEU A 22 25.69 60.74 -24.91
CA LEU A 22 25.78 61.76 -25.97
C LEU A 22 26.87 62.82 -25.71
N MET A 23 27.21 63.08 -24.45
CA MET A 23 28.21 64.07 -24.04
C MET A 23 29.57 63.86 -24.74
N PRO A 24 30.20 62.67 -24.73
CA PRO A 24 31.46 62.46 -25.43
C PRO A 24 31.35 62.79 -26.92
N VAL A 25 30.27 62.39 -27.60
CA VAL A 25 30.06 62.67 -29.02
C VAL A 25 29.91 64.18 -29.29
N ILE A 26 29.22 64.91 -28.43
CA ILE A 26 29.03 66.36 -28.55
C ILE A 26 30.34 67.11 -28.28
N PHE A 27 31.18 66.64 -27.36
CA PHE A 27 32.41 67.32 -26.95
C PHE A 27 33.68 66.88 -27.71
N THR A 28 33.73 65.67 -28.29
CA THR A 28 34.89 65.18 -29.07
C THR A 28 34.66 65.18 -30.57
N SER A 29 33.44 65.47 -31.06
CA SER A 29 33.23 65.65 -32.49
C SER A 29 33.88 66.95 -32.94
N PHE A 30 34.92 66.80 -33.76
CA PHE A 30 35.76 67.83 -34.39
C PHE A 30 35.01 68.87 -35.27
N GLY A 31 33.68 68.97 -35.16
CA GLY A 31 32.82 69.78 -36.04
C GLY A 31 31.96 70.83 -35.34
N ILE A 32 31.79 70.81 -34.01
CA ILE A 32 30.91 71.76 -33.30
C ILE A 32 31.60 73.10 -32.96
N GLU A 33 32.92 73.20 -33.11
CA GLU A 33 33.64 74.48 -33.00
C GLU A 33 33.16 75.54 -34.01
N SER A 34 32.52 75.11 -35.10
CA SER A 34 32.10 75.99 -36.20
C SER A 34 30.67 76.57 -36.08
N ILE A 35 29.82 76.03 -35.19
CA ILE A 35 28.38 76.38 -35.14
C ILE A 35 27.99 77.16 -33.88
N LEU A 36 28.73 77.00 -32.78
CA LEU A 36 28.54 77.78 -31.54
C LEU A 36 29.75 78.68 -31.36
N PHE A 37 29.53 80.00 -31.37
CA PHE A 37 30.55 81.05 -31.19
C PHE A 37 31.12 81.04 -29.77
N PHE A 38 31.83 79.98 -29.41
CA PHE A 38 32.60 79.83 -28.19
C PHE A 38 33.90 79.09 -28.53
N ASN A 39 35.00 79.84 -28.66
CA ASN A 39 36.35 79.25 -28.67
C ASN A 39 36.66 78.74 -27.25
N PHE A 40 36.21 77.53 -26.93
CA PHE A 40 36.65 76.84 -25.74
C PHE A 40 37.99 76.17 -26.03
N ASP A 41 39.07 76.70 -25.46
CA ASP A 41 40.39 76.08 -25.53
C ASP A 41 40.43 74.89 -24.55
N PHE A 42 40.25 73.68 -25.07
CA PHE A 42 40.19 72.46 -24.26
C PHE A 42 41.59 71.91 -23.88
N THR A 43 42.68 72.55 -24.32
CA THR A 43 44.05 72.05 -24.16
C THR A 43 44.50 71.96 -22.69
N GLU A 44 43.95 72.79 -21.79
CA GLU A 44 44.18 72.72 -20.33
C GLU A 44 42.98 72.18 -19.52
N THR A 45 41.86 71.84 -20.18
CA THR A 45 40.62 71.42 -19.49
C THR A 45 40.67 70.02 -18.87
N GLY A 46 41.73 69.25 -19.17
CA GLY A 46 42.02 67.98 -18.51
C GLY A 46 42.13 68.12 -16.99
N GLN A 47 42.72 69.21 -16.49
CA GLN A 47 42.85 69.46 -15.04
C GLN A 47 41.50 69.69 -14.34
N ILE A 48 40.54 70.28 -15.06
CA ILE A 48 39.16 70.46 -14.57
C ILE A 48 38.46 69.10 -14.54
N GLY A 49 38.64 68.28 -15.59
CA GLY A 49 38.17 66.90 -15.64
C GLY A 49 38.76 66.02 -14.53
N ASP A 50 40.05 66.17 -14.24
CA ASP A 50 40.76 65.45 -13.18
C ASP A 50 40.28 65.87 -11.79
N THR A 51 39.98 67.15 -11.58
CA THR A 51 39.43 67.66 -10.31
C THR A 51 37.98 67.21 -10.11
N ILE A 52 37.15 67.27 -11.16
CA ILE A 52 35.77 66.79 -11.12
C ILE A 52 35.75 65.28 -10.93
N GLY A 53 36.57 64.52 -11.66
CA GLY A 53 36.68 63.06 -11.53
C GLY A 53 37.25 62.64 -10.18
N GLY A 54 38.24 63.37 -9.66
CA GLY A 54 38.86 63.13 -8.36
C GLY A 54 37.95 63.39 -7.16
N ILE A 55 36.98 64.30 -7.27
CA ILE A 55 36.00 64.60 -6.21
C ILE A 55 34.71 63.77 -6.38
N THR A 56 34.23 63.62 -7.62
CA THR A 56 32.95 62.97 -7.92
C THR A 56 33.03 61.46 -7.76
N THR A 57 34.14 60.84 -8.18
CA THR A 57 34.30 59.38 -8.09
C THR A 57 34.23 58.89 -6.65
N PRO A 58 35.02 59.42 -5.68
CA PRO A 58 34.93 59.00 -4.28
C PRO A 58 33.54 59.23 -3.67
N LEU A 59 32.85 60.32 -4.02
CA LEU A 59 31.52 60.62 -3.52
C LEU A 59 30.46 59.64 -4.06
N LEU A 60 30.52 59.33 -5.36
CA LEU A 60 29.67 58.29 -5.95
C LEU A 60 29.98 56.90 -5.41
N THR A 61 31.26 56.57 -5.20
CA THR A 61 31.69 55.30 -4.58
C THR A 61 31.18 55.20 -3.14
N ALA A 62 31.21 56.27 -2.36
CA ALA A 62 30.66 56.30 -1.01
C ALA A 62 29.14 56.07 -0.99
N ILE A 63 28.41 56.73 -1.90
CA ILE A 63 26.96 56.50 -2.06
C ILE A 63 26.68 55.05 -2.48
N ALA A 64 27.42 54.52 -3.44
CA ALA A 64 27.32 53.12 -3.87
C ALA A 64 27.60 52.15 -2.72
N ALA A 65 28.60 52.43 -1.87
CA ALA A 65 28.91 51.62 -0.70
C ALA A 65 27.75 51.61 0.33
N VAL A 66 27.11 52.76 0.56
CA VAL A 66 25.92 52.85 1.44
C VAL A 66 24.76 52.03 0.88
N TYR A 67 24.50 52.13 -0.42
CA TYR A 67 23.46 51.31 -1.06
C TYR A 67 23.79 49.82 -1.00
N ALA A 68 25.04 49.44 -1.28
CA ALA A 68 25.50 48.05 -1.20
C ALA A 68 25.32 47.49 0.21
N TYR A 69 25.66 48.26 1.25
CA TYR A 69 25.43 47.87 2.64
C TYR A 69 23.94 47.68 2.94
N LYS A 70 23.09 48.60 2.49
CA LYS A 70 21.63 48.49 2.67
C LYS A 70 21.07 47.25 1.96
N THR A 71 21.51 46.98 0.72
CA THR A 71 21.12 45.78 -0.02
C THR A 71 21.58 44.52 0.71
N TYR A 72 22.81 44.49 1.22
CA TYR A 72 23.33 43.39 2.01
C TYR A 72 22.51 43.14 3.29
N SER A 73 22.12 44.19 4.02
CA SER A 73 21.28 44.02 5.22
C SER A 73 19.91 43.43 4.89
N VAL A 74 19.30 43.86 3.79
CA VAL A 74 18.00 43.33 3.32
C VAL A 74 18.14 41.86 2.88
N GLN A 75 19.21 41.51 2.18
CA GLN A 75 19.48 40.12 1.77
C GLN A 75 19.70 39.19 2.97
N GLN A 76 20.36 39.66 4.03
CA GLN A 76 20.53 38.87 5.27
C GLN A 76 19.17 38.60 5.94
N GLU A 77 18.31 39.61 5.99
CA GLU A 77 16.95 39.48 6.52
C GLU A 77 16.13 38.49 5.67
N GLU A 78 16.15 38.61 4.35
CA GLU A 78 15.44 37.70 3.44
C GLU A 78 15.92 36.25 3.56
N LEU A 79 17.23 36.02 3.66
CA LEU A 79 17.80 34.69 3.92
C LEU A 79 17.35 34.12 5.27
N SER A 80 17.21 34.98 6.29
CA SER A 80 16.72 34.54 7.60
C SER A 80 15.25 34.11 7.53
N LEU A 81 14.41 34.89 6.83
CA LEU A 81 13.00 34.57 6.61
C LEU A 81 12.84 33.29 5.79
N GLN A 82 13.62 33.11 4.71
CA GLN A 82 13.63 31.89 3.91
C GLN A 82 14.03 30.66 4.73
N ARG A 83 15.03 30.78 5.62
CA ARG A 83 15.43 29.67 6.50
C ARG A 83 14.32 29.28 7.46
N ASP A 84 13.59 30.25 7.99
CA ASP A 84 12.48 29.98 8.90
C ASP A 84 11.27 29.40 8.17
N GLU A 85 10.96 29.88 6.96
CA GLU A 85 9.94 29.30 6.10
C GLU A 85 10.29 27.86 5.69
N MET A 86 11.55 27.58 5.35
CA MET A 86 12.03 26.22 5.08
C MET A 86 11.86 25.28 6.28
N LYS A 87 12.08 25.75 7.51
CA LYS A 87 11.84 24.93 8.71
C LYS A 87 10.36 24.59 8.84
N ASN A 88 9.48 25.57 8.63
CA ASN A 88 8.03 25.34 8.66
C ASN A 88 7.62 24.33 7.58
N GLN A 89 8.09 24.50 6.35
CA GLN A 89 7.85 23.55 5.24
C GLN A 89 8.38 22.15 5.56
N THR A 90 9.52 22.02 6.22
CA THR A 90 10.06 20.72 6.63
C THR A 90 9.08 20.01 7.57
N SER A 91 8.52 20.74 8.55
CA SER A 91 7.53 20.18 9.47
C SER A 91 6.20 19.82 8.81
N GLU A 92 5.77 20.60 7.80
CA GLU A 92 4.58 20.30 7.01
C GLU A 92 4.79 19.07 6.13
N PHE A 93 5.95 18.99 5.48
CA PHE A 93 6.36 17.84 4.68
C PHE A 93 6.43 16.55 5.50
N GLU A 94 6.88 16.60 6.75
CA GLU A 94 6.87 15.44 7.64
C GLU A 94 5.44 14.92 7.90
N LYS A 95 4.49 15.81 8.19
CA LYS A 95 3.07 15.45 8.37
C LYS A 95 2.44 14.92 7.07
N GLU A 96 2.80 15.54 5.95
CA GLU A 96 2.35 15.09 4.62
C GLU A 96 2.90 13.69 4.31
N ASN A 97 4.17 13.43 4.60
CA ASN A 97 4.79 12.13 4.39
C ASN A 97 4.11 11.01 5.21
N GLU A 98 3.68 11.30 6.44
CA GLU A 98 2.86 10.36 7.21
C GLU A 98 1.52 10.06 6.54
N THR A 99 0.86 11.09 6.02
CA THR A 99 -0.41 10.97 5.27
C THR A 99 -0.22 10.14 4.00
N ILE A 100 0.85 10.40 3.23
CA ILE A 100 1.19 9.66 2.01
C ILE A 100 1.45 8.18 2.33
N LYS A 101 2.12 7.86 3.44
CA LYS A 101 2.36 6.47 3.84
C LYS A 101 1.04 5.74 4.09
N LEU A 102 0.09 6.39 4.76
CA LEU A 102 -1.24 5.84 5.00
C LEU A 102 -1.99 5.65 3.67
N GLU A 103 -1.97 6.65 2.79
CA GLU A 103 -2.64 6.58 1.48
C GLU A 103 -2.05 5.46 0.60
N VAL A 104 -0.73 5.31 0.56
CA VAL A 104 -0.05 4.23 -0.16
C VAL A 104 -0.44 2.87 0.42
N PHE A 105 -0.54 2.77 1.75
CA PHE A 105 -1.00 1.56 2.41
C PHE A 105 -2.43 1.22 1.99
N GLU A 106 -3.36 2.16 2.11
CA GLU A 106 -4.78 1.99 1.76
C GLU A 106 -4.96 1.63 0.29
N ASN A 107 -4.29 2.34 -0.61
CA ASN A 107 -4.32 2.06 -2.05
C ASN A 107 -3.86 0.64 -2.38
N ARG A 108 -2.85 0.11 -1.68
CA ARG A 108 -2.41 -1.28 -1.84
C ARG A 108 -3.43 -2.25 -1.26
N LEU A 109 -3.95 -1.97 -0.07
CA LEU A 109 -4.96 -2.81 0.58
C LEU A 109 -6.23 -2.91 -0.28
N PHE A 110 -6.77 -1.80 -0.77
CA PHE A 110 -7.97 -1.81 -1.60
C PHE A 110 -7.77 -2.53 -2.94
N LYS A 111 -6.56 -2.47 -3.53
CA LYS A 111 -6.22 -3.31 -4.70
C LYS A 111 -6.22 -4.80 -4.36
N MET A 112 -5.72 -5.19 -3.19
CA MET A 112 -5.78 -6.59 -2.73
C MET A 112 -7.23 -7.02 -2.46
N ILE A 113 -8.06 -6.15 -1.90
CA ILE A 113 -9.49 -6.41 -1.67
C ILE A 113 -10.23 -6.57 -3.01
N ASP A 114 -9.96 -5.75 -4.02
CA ASP A 114 -10.52 -5.90 -5.37
C ASP A 114 -10.13 -7.24 -6.00
N GLN A 115 -8.87 -7.66 -5.84
CA GLN A 115 -8.43 -9.01 -6.26
C GLN A 115 -9.19 -10.10 -5.49
N GLN A 116 -9.40 -9.91 -4.19
CA GLN A 116 -10.16 -10.85 -3.36
C GLN A 116 -11.62 -10.96 -3.78
N GLN A 117 -12.26 -9.87 -4.19
CA GLN A 117 -13.63 -9.88 -4.72
C GLN A 117 -13.72 -10.69 -6.02
N LYS A 118 -12.78 -10.51 -6.95
CA LYS A 118 -12.72 -11.31 -8.19
C LYS A 118 -12.57 -12.81 -7.91
N LEU A 119 -11.77 -13.17 -6.90
CA LEU A 119 -11.64 -14.55 -6.45
C LEU A 119 -12.93 -15.07 -5.79
N THR A 120 -13.60 -14.22 -5.02
CA THR A 120 -14.90 -14.54 -4.42
C THR A 120 -15.92 -14.88 -5.51
N ASP A 121 -16.00 -14.08 -6.57
CA ASP A 121 -16.89 -14.31 -7.70
C ASP A 121 -16.56 -15.62 -8.42
N ALA A 122 -15.26 -15.89 -8.65
CA ALA A 122 -14.81 -17.14 -9.26
C ALA A 122 -15.21 -18.36 -8.41
N VAL A 123 -15.00 -18.29 -7.09
CA VAL A 123 -15.38 -19.36 -6.15
C VAL A 123 -16.90 -19.55 -6.14
N ILE A 124 -17.69 -18.48 -6.09
CA ILE A 124 -19.15 -18.53 -6.06
C ILE A 124 -19.72 -19.11 -7.37
N LYS A 125 -19.12 -18.75 -8.52
CA LYS A 125 -19.53 -19.26 -9.83
C LYS A 125 -19.38 -20.78 -9.94
N GLU A 126 -18.34 -21.35 -9.32
CA GLU A 126 -18.18 -22.81 -9.26
C GLU A 126 -19.23 -23.47 -8.36
N ARG A 127 -19.50 -22.89 -7.18
CA ARG A 127 -20.50 -23.36 -6.21
C ARG A 127 -20.75 -22.25 -5.17
N SER A 128 -21.94 -22.09 -4.61
CA SER A 128 -22.11 -21.13 -3.50
C SER A 128 -21.42 -21.62 -2.22
N PHE A 129 -21.00 -20.72 -1.32
CA PHE A 129 -20.44 -21.10 -0.01
C PHE A 129 -21.44 -21.90 0.84
N GLU A 130 -22.73 -21.59 0.74
CA GLU A 130 -23.80 -22.34 1.39
C GLU A 130 -23.83 -23.80 0.91
N ASN A 131 -23.83 -24.02 -0.40
CA ASN A 131 -23.83 -25.37 -0.96
C ASN A 131 -22.54 -26.12 -0.63
N ARG A 132 -21.40 -25.41 -0.49
CA ARG A 132 -20.15 -26.02 -0.01
C ARG A 132 -20.23 -26.44 1.46
N TYR A 133 -20.87 -25.64 2.30
CA TYR A 133 -21.10 -25.97 3.70
C TYR A 133 -22.06 -27.15 3.84
N LEU A 134 -23.13 -27.20 3.03
CA LEU A 134 -24.04 -28.35 2.98
C LEU A 134 -23.31 -29.63 2.56
N ASP A 135 -22.46 -29.58 1.54
CA ASP A 135 -21.60 -30.72 1.17
C ASP A 135 -20.77 -31.20 2.35
N LEU A 136 -20.13 -30.27 3.08
CA LEU A 136 -19.34 -30.60 4.27
C LEU A 136 -20.18 -31.31 5.34
N CYS A 137 -21.40 -30.83 5.59
CA CYS A 137 -22.35 -31.44 6.53
C CYS A 137 -22.82 -32.83 6.08
N GLU A 138 -23.07 -33.05 4.78
CA GLU A 138 -23.41 -34.37 4.25
C GLU A 138 -22.26 -35.37 4.43
N ILE A 139 -21.04 -34.92 4.15
CA ILE A 139 -19.82 -35.72 4.36
C ILE A 139 -19.70 -36.07 5.85
N TYR A 140 -19.82 -35.08 6.73
CA TYR A 140 -19.78 -35.27 8.17
C TYR A 140 -20.83 -36.27 8.65
N ASN A 141 -22.09 -36.08 8.29
CA ASN A 141 -23.22 -36.95 8.68
C ASN A 141 -23.07 -38.37 8.15
N TYR A 142 -22.56 -38.54 6.93
CA TYR A 142 -22.29 -39.85 6.37
C TYR A 142 -21.26 -40.59 7.23
N PHE A 143 -20.15 -39.93 7.54
CA PHE A 143 -19.10 -40.49 8.37
C PHE A 143 -19.65 -40.83 9.77
N THR A 144 -20.23 -39.87 10.49
CA THR A 144 -20.72 -40.08 11.87
C THR A 144 -21.81 -41.16 11.97
N ASN A 145 -22.79 -41.19 11.06
CA ASN A 145 -23.86 -42.20 11.09
C ASN A 145 -23.38 -43.60 10.69
N ARG A 146 -22.43 -43.71 9.74
CA ARG A 146 -21.85 -45.00 9.36
C ARG A 146 -20.95 -45.57 10.46
N PHE A 147 -20.24 -44.69 11.20
CA PHE A 147 -19.37 -45.09 12.31
C PHE A 147 -20.14 -45.61 13.51
N LYS A 148 -21.34 -45.10 13.83
CA LYS A 148 -22.18 -45.64 14.93
C LYS A 148 -22.55 -47.13 14.77
N ASN A 149 -22.56 -47.65 13.55
CA ASN A 149 -23.06 -48.99 13.23
C ASN A 149 -21.95 -50.06 12.97
N ASN A 150 -20.66 -49.77 13.17
CA ASN A 150 -19.58 -50.76 13.02
C ASN A 150 -18.52 -50.66 14.14
N SER A 151 -18.48 -51.66 15.03
CA SER A 151 -17.59 -51.71 16.20
C SER A 151 -16.10 -51.67 15.86
N ASP A 152 -15.65 -52.40 14.83
CA ASP A 152 -14.22 -52.43 14.44
C ASP A 152 -13.74 -51.09 13.87
N PHE A 153 -14.66 -50.34 13.25
CA PHE A 153 -14.35 -49.06 12.62
C PHE A 153 -14.33 -47.90 13.63
N ILE A 154 -15.11 -47.99 14.71
CA ILE A 154 -15.08 -47.02 15.82
C ILE A 154 -13.70 -46.98 16.46
N ILE A 155 -13.02 -48.13 16.57
CA ILE A 155 -11.70 -48.25 17.20
C ILE A 155 -10.63 -47.57 16.33
N THR A 156 -10.60 -47.85 15.01
CA THR A 156 -9.68 -47.19 14.06
C THR A 156 -9.97 -45.70 13.91
N PHE A 157 -11.23 -45.28 13.96
CA PHE A 157 -11.62 -43.89 13.83
C PHE A 157 -11.29 -43.08 15.09
N ARG A 158 -11.46 -43.67 16.29
CA ARG A 158 -11.00 -43.06 17.56
C ARG A 158 -9.48 -42.95 17.65
N SER A 159 -8.71 -43.87 17.06
CA SER A 159 -7.25 -43.79 17.03
C SER A 159 -6.71 -42.73 16.05
N VAL A 160 -7.53 -42.25 15.11
CA VAL A 160 -7.15 -41.25 14.07
C VAL A 160 -7.53 -39.81 14.47
N SER A 161 -8.33 -39.60 15.52
CA SER A 161 -8.80 -38.25 15.87
C SER A 161 -7.72 -37.41 16.57
N PRO A 162 -7.57 -36.14 16.15
CA PRO A 162 -7.99 -35.08 17.09
C PRO A 162 -9.23 -34.27 16.69
N ASN A 163 -9.67 -34.24 15.42
CA ASN A 163 -10.94 -33.57 15.08
C ASN A 163 -11.55 -34.09 13.75
N ILE A 164 -12.74 -34.70 13.82
CA ILE A 164 -13.49 -35.24 12.66
C ILE A 164 -13.71 -34.17 11.60
N SER A 165 -13.94 -32.93 12.03
CA SER A 165 -14.16 -31.77 11.17
C SER A 165 -12.99 -31.50 10.21
N ARG A 166 -11.76 -31.69 10.68
CA ARG A 166 -10.55 -31.51 9.88
C ARG A 166 -10.48 -32.56 8.77
N LEU A 167 -10.69 -33.82 9.13
CA LEU A 167 -10.74 -34.94 8.20
C LEU A 167 -11.78 -34.70 7.10
N VAL A 168 -13.00 -34.34 7.50
CA VAL A 168 -14.11 -34.05 6.58
C VAL A 168 -13.74 -32.91 5.62
N TYR A 169 -13.08 -31.86 6.12
CA TYR A 169 -12.64 -30.76 5.28
C TYR A 169 -11.51 -31.16 4.32
N ASP A 170 -10.50 -31.91 4.77
CA ASP A 170 -9.40 -32.37 3.90
C ASP A 170 -9.93 -33.23 2.74
N ILE A 171 -10.91 -34.12 3.02
CA ILE A 171 -11.59 -34.90 1.98
C ILE A 171 -12.33 -33.98 1.00
N TYR A 172 -13.08 -33.01 1.52
CA TYR A 172 -13.82 -32.05 0.70
C TYR A 172 -12.89 -31.19 -0.18
N TYR A 173 -11.75 -30.75 0.37
CA TYR A 173 -10.85 -29.79 -0.26
C TYR A 173 -10.02 -30.40 -1.38
N TYR A 174 -9.40 -31.56 -1.13
CA TYR A 174 -8.55 -32.22 -2.13
C TYR A 174 -9.30 -33.16 -3.06
N GLY A 175 -10.42 -33.72 -2.60
CA GLY A 175 -11.00 -34.90 -3.22
C GLY A 175 -10.14 -36.16 -3.02
N ILE A 176 -10.80 -37.32 -3.05
CA ILE A 176 -10.21 -38.64 -2.80
C ILE A 176 -9.14 -39.00 -3.85
N ASP A 177 -9.32 -38.60 -5.11
CA ASP A 177 -8.38 -38.93 -6.18
C ASP A 177 -7.07 -38.15 -6.10
N SER A 178 -7.11 -36.89 -5.63
CA SER A 178 -5.90 -36.08 -5.43
C SER A 178 -5.13 -36.53 -4.18
N LEU A 179 -5.84 -36.95 -3.12
CA LEU A 179 -5.21 -37.55 -1.94
C LEU A 179 -4.41 -38.80 -2.30
N LYS A 180 -4.92 -39.64 -3.20
CA LYS A 180 -4.21 -40.82 -3.73
C LYS A 180 -2.86 -40.49 -4.38
N LYS A 181 -2.79 -39.36 -5.09
CA LYS A 181 -1.57 -38.91 -5.78
C LYS A 181 -0.57 -38.28 -4.81
N ARG A 182 -1.06 -37.57 -3.79
CA ARG A 182 -0.24 -36.88 -2.80
C ARG A 182 0.36 -37.82 -1.75
N PHE A 183 -0.35 -38.91 -1.43
CA PHE A 183 0.06 -39.89 -0.41
C PHE A 183 0.09 -41.32 -0.97
N PRO A 184 1.11 -41.66 -1.78
CA PRO A 184 1.30 -43.04 -2.22
C PRO A 184 1.60 -43.96 -1.03
N ASN A 185 1.18 -45.24 -1.10
CA ASN A 185 1.19 -46.25 -0.02
C ASN A 185 2.50 -46.46 0.77
N ASN A 186 3.60 -45.77 0.45
CA ASN A 186 4.95 -46.04 0.95
C ASN A 186 5.58 -44.86 1.72
N SER A 187 4.83 -43.81 2.08
CA SER A 187 5.38 -42.69 2.86
C SER A 187 5.54 -43.10 4.34
N GLN A 188 6.74 -43.54 4.72
CA GLN A 188 7.16 -43.59 6.12
C GLN A 188 7.48 -42.16 6.60
N GLY A 189 6.82 -41.72 7.67
CA GLY A 189 7.34 -40.64 8.51
C GLY A 189 6.53 -39.35 8.52
N ASN A 190 5.49 -39.33 9.34
CA ASN A 190 5.15 -38.33 10.36
C ASN A 190 3.75 -38.67 10.87
N ASP A 191 3.49 -38.51 12.18
CA ASP A 191 2.21 -38.86 12.82
C ASP A 191 0.97 -38.23 12.13
N TYR A 192 1.19 -37.10 11.45
CA TYR A 192 0.20 -36.37 10.66
C TYR A 192 -0.06 -37.00 9.28
N ASP A 193 0.95 -37.61 8.67
CA ASP A 193 0.90 -38.26 7.35
C ASP A 193 0.24 -39.66 7.45
N ASP A 194 0.42 -40.36 8.57
CA ASP A 194 -0.21 -41.65 8.83
C ASP A 194 -1.72 -41.53 9.03
N GLN A 195 -2.20 -40.48 9.71
CA GLN A 195 -3.63 -40.21 9.86
C GLN A 195 -4.30 -39.95 8.51
N VAL A 196 -3.70 -39.10 7.67
CA VAL A 196 -4.21 -38.78 6.33
C VAL A 196 -4.18 -40.01 5.41
N HIS A 197 -3.15 -40.86 5.52
CA HIS A 197 -3.09 -42.12 4.79
C HIS A 197 -4.18 -43.11 5.25
N GLN A 198 -4.41 -43.24 6.56
CA GLN A 198 -5.50 -44.06 7.10
C GLN A 198 -6.87 -43.54 6.64
N ILE A 199 -7.06 -42.21 6.65
CA ILE A 199 -8.23 -41.51 6.10
C ILE A 199 -8.45 -41.85 4.62
N TYR A 200 -7.38 -41.85 3.83
CA TYR A 200 -7.42 -42.23 2.43
C TYR A 200 -7.85 -43.71 2.26
N CYS A 201 -7.27 -44.63 3.04
CA CYS A 201 -7.66 -46.03 3.03
C CYS A 201 -9.14 -46.24 3.41
N ILE A 202 -9.62 -45.50 4.42
CA ILE A 202 -11.02 -45.52 4.87
C ILE A 202 -11.94 -45.02 3.76
N SER A 203 -11.66 -43.85 3.19
CA SER A 203 -12.47 -43.25 2.13
C SER A 203 -12.53 -44.13 0.87
N LYS A 204 -11.40 -44.73 0.46
CA LYS A 204 -11.35 -45.70 -0.65
C LYS A 204 -12.20 -46.95 -0.39
N LYS A 205 -12.15 -47.49 0.83
CA LYS A 205 -12.96 -48.66 1.23
C LYS A 205 -14.46 -48.32 1.24
N LEU A 206 -14.83 -47.09 1.59
CA LEU A 206 -16.21 -46.60 1.57
C LEU A 206 -16.73 -46.42 0.13
N VAL A 207 -15.95 -45.81 -0.76
CA VAL A 207 -16.31 -45.64 -2.19
C VAL A 207 -16.56 -47.00 -2.87
N SER A 208 -15.71 -48.01 -2.57
CA SER A 208 -15.82 -49.35 -3.15
C SER A 208 -17.09 -50.12 -2.76
N LYS A 209 -17.77 -49.73 -1.67
CA LYS A 209 -18.97 -50.42 -1.14
C LYS A 209 -20.30 -49.80 -1.60
N GLY A 210 -20.28 -48.91 -2.59
CA GLY A 210 -21.48 -48.40 -3.27
C GLY A 210 -21.94 -47.03 -2.78
N MET A 211 -21.26 -45.98 -3.22
CA MET A 211 -21.74 -44.59 -3.14
C MET A 211 -21.88 -43.99 -4.55
N PRO A 212 -22.98 -44.23 -5.29
CA PRO A 212 -23.14 -43.70 -6.65
C PRO A 212 -23.35 -42.19 -6.72
N LEU A 213 -23.98 -41.58 -5.70
CA LEU A 213 -24.28 -40.14 -5.67
C LEU A 213 -23.12 -39.29 -5.14
N LEU A 214 -22.29 -39.86 -4.26
CA LEU A 214 -21.16 -39.16 -3.66
C LEU A 214 -19.81 -39.42 -4.36
N SER A 215 -19.72 -40.40 -5.26
CA SER A 215 -18.47 -40.69 -6.00
C SER A 215 -17.98 -39.49 -6.79
N ASN A 216 -18.84 -38.85 -7.60
CA ASN A 216 -18.47 -37.63 -8.35
C ASN A 216 -18.11 -36.47 -7.43
N TYR A 217 -18.82 -36.33 -6.30
CA TYR A 217 -18.61 -35.28 -5.31
C TYR A 217 -17.25 -35.38 -4.62
N PHE A 218 -16.84 -36.60 -4.29
CA PHE A 218 -15.57 -36.88 -3.63
C PHE A 218 -14.39 -36.99 -4.58
N MET A 219 -14.60 -37.27 -5.86
CA MET A 219 -13.49 -37.51 -6.80
C MET A 219 -12.83 -36.23 -7.30
N THR A 220 -13.54 -35.10 -7.33
CA THR A 220 -13.04 -33.87 -7.92
C THR A 220 -12.33 -32.99 -6.89
N SER A 221 -11.12 -32.55 -7.23
CA SER A 221 -10.35 -31.56 -6.48
C SER A 221 -11.04 -30.20 -6.53
N ARG A 222 -11.17 -29.52 -5.39
CA ARG A 222 -11.78 -28.19 -5.27
C ARG A 222 -10.80 -27.14 -4.76
N ASN A 223 -9.53 -27.53 -4.62
CA ASN A 223 -8.46 -26.76 -3.98
C ASN A 223 -7.87 -25.66 -4.86
N GLU A 224 -7.96 -25.74 -6.18
CA GLU A 224 -7.29 -24.78 -7.08
C GLU A 224 -7.82 -23.37 -6.85
N THR A 225 -9.12 -23.15 -7.03
CA THR A 225 -9.75 -21.84 -6.88
C THR A 225 -9.94 -21.48 -5.40
N LEU A 226 -10.42 -22.43 -4.58
CA LEU A 226 -10.71 -22.19 -3.17
C LEU A 226 -9.44 -21.94 -2.34
N GLY A 227 -8.34 -22.61 -2.67
CA GLY A 227 -7.04 -22.40 -2.03
C GLY A 227 -6.44 -21.03 -2.37
N VAL A 228 -6.54 -20.60 -3.63
CA VAL A 228 -6.12 -19.25 -4.03
C VAL A 228 -6.94 -18.18 -3.30
N TYR A 229 -8.24 -18.41 -3.14
CA TYR A 229 -9.13 -17.52 -2.38
C TYR A 229 -8.70 -17.36 -0.92
N TYR A 230 -8.46 -18.46 -0.18
CA TYR A 230 -8.07 -18.35 1.23
C TYR A 230 -6.66 -17.77 1.41
N ARG A 231 -5.72 -18.08 0.51
CA ARG A 231 -4.38 -17.48 0.56
C ARG A 231 -4.43 -15.98 0.33
N ASN A 232 -5.21 -15.50 -0.63
CA ASN A 232 -5.33 -14.05 -0.84
C ASN A 232 -6.02 -13.35 0.34
N LEU A 233 -7.04 -13.98 0.94
CA LEU A 233 -7.65 -13.47 2.17
C LEU A 233 -6.64 -13.36 3.31
N PHE A 234 -5.81 -14.40 3.49
CA PHE A 234 -4.73 -14.41 4.47
C PHE A 234 -3.74 -13.27 4.22
N LEU A 235 -3.32 -13.08 2.96
CA LEU A 235 -2.38 -12.03 2.59
C LEU A 235 -2.94 -10.63 2.90
N CYS A 236 -4.24 -10.40 2.68
CA CYS A 236 -4.88 -9.13 3.05
C CYS A 236 -4.77 -8.87 4.56
N ILE A 237 -5.13 -9.85 5.38
CA ILE A 237 -5.11 -9.72 6.83
C ILE A 237 -3.66 -9.60 7.35
N ASN A 238 -2.75 -10.43 6.85
CA ASN A 238 -1.33 -10.38 7.20
C ASN A 238 -0.69 -9.03 6.81
N TYR A 239 -1.06 -8.46 5.66
CA TYR A 239 -0.59 -7.14 5.25
C TYR A 239 -1.03 -6.03 6.22
N ILE A 240 -2.28 -6.09 6.70
CA ILE A 240 -2.80 -5.18 7.73
C ILE A 240 -2.06 -5.41 9.05
N ASP A 241 -1.93 -6.67 9.48
CA ASP A 241 -1.35 -7.04 10.77
C ASP A 241 0.11 -6.60 10.93
N LYS A 242 0.91 -6.84 9.88
CA LYS A 242 2.35 -6.53 9.85
C LYS A 242 2.65 -5.05 9.59
N SER A 243 1.66 -4.22 9.30
CA SER A 243 1.88 -2.78 9.12
C SER A 243 2.35 -2.14 10.44
N SER A 244 3.48 -1.44 10.39
CA SER A 244 4.02 -0.69 11.54
C SER A 244 3.40 0.69 11.68
N ASN A 245 2.82 1.22 10.61
CA ASN A 245 2.22 2.54 10.54
C ASN A 245 0.80 2.61 11.11
N LEU A 246 0.21 1.47 11.50
CA LEU A 246 -1.15 1.40 12.02
C LEU A 246 -1.15 1.08 13.51
N THR A 247 -2.07 1.72 14.22
CA THR A 247 -2.45 1.33 15.58
C THR A 247 -3.29 0.05 15.56
N ASP A 248 -3.35 -0.68 16.68
CA ASP A 248 -4.15 -1.90 16.77
C ASP A 248 -5.65 -1.65 16.53
N ALA A 249 -6.16 -0.48 16.91
CA ALA A 249 -7.54 -0.07 16.62
C ALA A 249 -7.78 0.08 15.11
N GLN A 250 -6.87 0.76 14.40
CA GLN A 250 -6.96 0.89 12.94
C GLN A 250 -6.82 -0.47 12.24
N LYS A 251 -5.92 -1.34 12.71
CA LYS A 251 -5.80 -2.70 12.19
C LYS A 251 -7.11 -3.47 12.30
N GLN A 252 -7.76 -3.42 13.47
CA GLN A 252 -9.08 -4.02 13.65
C GLN A 252 -10.11 -3.46 12.67
N GLU A 253 -10.12 -2.15 12.46
CA GLU A 253 -11.05 -1.49 11.51
C GLU A 253 -10.83 -1.98 10.07
N TYR A 254 -9.59 -2.00 9.58
CA TYR A 254 -9.30 -2.52 8.23
C TYR A 254 -9.59 -4.02 8.09
N VAL A 255 -9.31 -4.83 9.11
CA VAL A 255 -9.68 -6.25 9.08
C VAL A 255 -11.20 -6.42 9.06
N ASN A 256 -11.95 -5.57 9.77
CA ASN A 256 -13.41 -5.57 9.70
C ASN A 256 -13.89 -5.24 8.28
N ILE A 257 -13.27 -4.27 7.58
CA ILE A 257 -13.60 -3.97 6.18
C ILE A 257 -13.42 -5.19 5.27
N VAL A 258 -12.30 -5.91 5.42
CA VAL A 258 -12.05 -7.17 4.69
C VAL A 258 -13.11 -8.21 5.05
N CYS A 259 -13.39 -8.37 6.34
CA CYS A 259 -14.35 -9.36 6.84
C CYS A 259 -15.79 -9.07 6.42
N CYS A 260 -16.18 -7.80 6.22
CA CYS A 260 -17.51 -7.43 5.70
C CYS A 260 -17.78 -8.00 4.31
N GLN A 261 -16.75 -8.34 3.54
CA GLN A 261 -16.89 -8.99 2.23
C GLN A 261 -17.21 -10.49 2.34
N LEU A 262 -17.10 -11.07 3.54
CA LEU A 262 -17.32 -12.50 3.78
C LEU A 262 -18.78 -12.74 4.20
N SER A 263 -19.45 -13.65 3.51
CA SER A 263 -20.74 -14.18 3.97
C SER A 263 -20.56 -15.08 5.20
N ASP A 264 -21.65 -15.32 5.94
CA ASP A 264 -21.61 -16.24 7.09
C ASP A 264 -21.06 -17.62 6.73
N TYR A 265 -21.53 -18.17 5.61
CA TYR A 265 -21.05 -19.48 5.14
C TYR A 265 -19.60 -19.42 4.69
N ALA A 266 -19.12 -18.29 4.15
CA ALA A 266 -17.70 -18.13 3.84
C ALA A 266 -16.83 -18.11 5.12
N ARG A 267 -17.29 -17.44 6.19
CA ARG A 267 -16.63 -17.46 7.51
C ARG A 267 -16.62 -18.87 8.12
N LEU A 268 -17.73 -19.62 8.02
CA LEU A 268 -17.79 -21.01 8.46
C LEU A 268 -16.81 -21.89 7.67
N MET A 269 -16.81 -21.76 6.35
CA MET A 269 -15.87 -22.51 5.50
C MET A 269 -14.41 -22.15 5.76
N LEU A 270 -14.12 -20.88 6.09
CA LEU A 270 -12.81 -20.43 6.56
C LEU A 270 -12.41 -21.09 7.88
N TYR A 271 -13.33 -21.20 8.85
CA TYR A 271 -13.07 -21.92 10.09
C TYR A 271 -12.59 -23.35 9.83
N TYR A 272 -13.33 -24.13 9.03
CA TYR A 272 -12.89 -25.49 8.68
C TYR A 272 -11.60 -25.52 7.87
N TYR A 273 -11.37 -24.51 7.01
CA TYR A 273 -10.10 -24.35 6.32
C TYR A 273 -8.93 -24.21 7.30
N THR A 274 -9.07 -23.41 8.36
CA THR A 274 -7.99 -23.25 9.36
C THR A 274 -7.66 -24.53 10.10
N LEU A 275 -8.62 -25.46 10.24
CA LEU A 275 -8.39 -26.78 10.80
C LEU A 275 -7.60 -27.71 9.86
N SER A 276 -7.62 -27.44 8.55
CA SER A 276 -6.92 -28.24 7.54
C SER A 276 -5.40 -28.09 7.62
N SER A 277 -4.67 -28.97 6.93
CA SER A 277 -3.21 -28.84 6.83
C SER A 277 -2.75 -27.56 6.12
N GLU A 278 -3.55 -27.00 5.21
CA GLU A 278 -3.20 -25.81 4.43
C GLU A 278 -3.50 -24.52 5.19
N GLY A 279 -4.42 -24.56 6.15
CA GLY A 279 -4.84 -23.42 6.94
C GLY A 279 -4.01 -23.17 8.21
N LYS A 280 -2.97 -23.97 8.47
CA LYS A 280 -2.17 -23.89 9.71
C LYS A 280 -1.65 -22.49 10.04
N LEU A 281 -1.20 -21.74 9.03
CA LEU A 281 -0.70 -20.36 9.21
C LEU A 281 -1.73 -19.44 9.88
N TRP A 282 -3.02 -19.64 9.61
CA TRP A 282 -4.09 -18.87 10.24
C TRP A 282 -4.21 -19.12 11.75
N LEU A 283 -3.92 -20.36 12.18
CA LEU A 283 -3.91 -20.75 13.59
C LEU A 283 -2.64 -20.25 14.27
N GLU A 284 -1.48 -20.37 13.61
CA GLU A 284 -0.19 -19.92 14.13
C GLU A 284 -0.16 -18.40 14.41
N ASP A 285 -0.68 -17.60 13.48
CA ASP A 285 -0.78 -16.14 13.64
C ASP A 285 -2.01 -15.70 14.48
N ASN A 286 -2.86 -16.64 14.89
CA ASN A 286 -4.07 -16.45 15.68
C ASN A 286 -5.04 -15.36 15.16
N TYR A 287 -5.14 -15.18 13.84
CA TYR A 287 -5.94 -14.10 13.26
C TYR A 287 -7.45 -14.23 13.53
N LEU A 288 -7.97 -15.47 13.60
CA LEU A 288 -9.40 -15.70 13.85
C LEU A 288 -9.83 -15.16 15.22
N GLU A 289 -9.04 -15.40 16.26
CA GLU A 289 -9.32 -14.94 17.62
C GLU A 289 -8.96 -13.47 17.78
N LYS A 290 -7.76 -13.07 17.33
CA LYS A 290 -7.24 -11.70 17.44
C LYS A 290 -8.23 -10.67 16.89
N TYR A 291 -8.77 -10.94 15.69
CA TYR A 291 -9.68 -10.02 15.00
C TYR A 291 -11.15 -10.41 15.14
N LYS A 292 -11.48 -11.44 15.92
CA LYS A 292 -12.85 -11.94 16.15
C LYS A 292 -13.62 -12.21 14.85
N ILE A 293 -12.95 -12.78 13.85
CA ILE A 293 -13.49 -12.96 12.49
C ILE A 293 -14.80 -13.78 12.48
N LEU A 294 -14.96 -14.70 13.45
CA LEU A 294 -16.08 -15.62 13.56
C LEU A 294 -17.24 -15.13 14.44
N SER A 295 -17.17 -13.90 14.99
CA SER A 295 -18.14 -13.42 15.99
C SER A 295 -19.58 -13.37 15.50
N ALA A 296 -19.80 -13.25 14.18
CA ALA A 296 -21.13 -13.25 13.58
C ALA A 296 -21.72 -14.65 13.36
N CYS A 297 -20.92 -15.71 13.46
CA CYS A 297 -21.30 -17.07 13.09
C CYS A 297 -21.20 -18.08 14.24
N THR A 298 -20.92 -17.62 15.46
CA THR A 298 -20.72 -18.43 16.67
C THR A 298 -21.86 -19.43 16.91
N ASP A 299 -23.12 -19.02 16.69
CA ASP A 299 -24.29 -19.89 16.88
C ASP A 299 -24.34 -21.07 15.90
N LYS A 300 -23.83 -20.88 14.67
CA LYS A 300 -23.78 -21.93 13.63
C LYS A 300 -22.59 -22.88 13.85
N ILE A 301 -21.52 -22.42 14.51
CA ILE A 301 -20.35 -23.23 14.85
C ILE A 301 -20.70 -24.21 15.99
N GLU A 302 -21.48 -23.78 16.98
CA GLU A 302 -21.92 -24.65 18.09
C GLU A 302 -22.73 -25.87 17.61
N PHE A 303 -23.44 -25.76 16.48
CA PHE A 303 -24.22 -26.86 15.91
C PHE A 303 -23.36 -28.06 15.48
N VAL A 304 -22.06 -27.86 15.21
CA VAL A 304 -21.14 -28.94 14.77
C VAL A 304 -20.29 -29.50 15.93
N ILE A 305 -20.19 -28.79 17.05
CA ILE A 305 -19.49 -29.29 18.25
C ILE A 305 -20.43 -30.14 19.12
N LYS A 306 -21.75 -29.94 19.05
CA LYS A 306 -22.75 -30.64 19.86
C LYS A 306 -23.36 -31.91 19.24
N PHE A 307 -22.96 -32.32 18.03
CA PHE A 307 -23.49 -33.52 17.34
C PHE A 307 -22.40 -34.39 16.70
#